data_AF-A4A2S6-F1
#
_entry.id   AF-A4A2S6-F1
#
_cell.length_a   1.000
_cell.length_b   1.000
_cell.length_c   1.000
_cell.angle_alpha   90.00
_cell.angle_beta   90.00
_cell.angle_gamma   90.00
#
_symmetry.space_group_name_H-M   'P 1'
#
loop_
_entity.id
_entity.type
_entity.pdbx_description
1 polymer ?
#
loop_
_entity_poly.entity_id
_entity_poly.type
_entity_poly.pdbx_seq_one_letter_code
_entity_poly.pdbx_strand_id
1 'polypeptide(L)'
;MYSYGVACLLIAIATPAANAQDMGAVPNVNFKVDAPNQRLEMMVNSSRIFTLDEKIPKAQVNNPDLLRLTPLSPNKIQVSALKPGVTQVNLWNEDGTIHTIDIIVIGDGRELQLLLETEFPNSSIKVRPLASSVVLSGYVDRPEAVSRIVAMAEDYYPKVINNITVGGVQQVMLKVKVYEVSRTKLRRLGIDWAAIGSDYFISSTAANVLTPAGVLTSGARDALGATGQTVQFGVLGSSTQFFGFLDALRQNNVAKLSAEPTLTTISGRPASFLSGGEVPIQVASGLGTTSIEYKQYGTRVDFVPIVLGNGNLKLEVRPEVSEPDYSVAINGTPGFRLRWVDTAVEMKAGQSFALAGLIQEKIETETRGLPYLADLPWVGAAFRRNTDSRNEVELLIIVTPELVGALNPEEVPCEYPGSNTGITTDCELYGRGYVEVPACPPGGACISEPGMIGPYDGENIAPGPPVIEMIEPAAASQSMQMRMPAQQPVPATPVRISPMAPPKGSTVEASNPLQPAQSEPTLIGPVGYDSLRF
;
A
#
# COMPACT_ATOMS: atom_id res chain seq x y z
N MET A 1 -24.87 19.54 89.70
CA MET A 1 -24.42 18.21 89.24
C MET A 1 -23.24 18.40 88.31
N TYR A 2 -22.13 17.73 88.64
CA TYR A 2 -20.95 17.31 87.84
C TYR A 2 -21.02 17.54 86.30
N SER A 3 -19.95 17.76 85.53
CA SER A 3 -18.49 17.79 85.71
C SER A 3 -17.87 17.87 84.28
N TYR A 4 -16.74 18.58 84.13
CA TYR A 4 -15.62 18.50 83.15
C TYR A 4 -15.80 17.62 81.89
N GLY A 5 -15.41 17.98 80.66
CA GLY A 5 -14.32 18.84 80.18
C GLY A 5 -13.59 18.10 79.04
N VAL A 6 -13.05 18.83 78.05
CA VAL A 6 -11.78 18.60 77.31
C VAL A 6 -11.89 19.27 75.94
N ALA A 7 -11.12 20.34 75.81
CA ALA A 7 -10.76 20.99 74.56
C ALA A 7 -9.75 20.11 73.79
N CYS A 8 -9.88 20.04 72.46
CA CYS A 8 -8.81 19.56 71.60
C CYS A 8 -8.57 20.55 70.46
N LEU A 9 -7.33 21.01 70.41
CA LEU A 9 -6.72 22.01 69.57
C LEU A 9 -6.33 21.38 68.22
N LEU A 10 -6.75 21.96 67.10
CA LEU A 10 -6.17 21.66 65.78
C LEU A 10 -5.74 22.96 65.10
N ILE A 11 -4.42 23.07 64.97
CA ILE A 11 -3.66 24.19 64.42
C ILE A 11 -3.76 24.11 62.89
N ALA A 12 -4.35 25.13 62.27
CA ALA A 12 -4.27 25.36 60.83
C ALA A 12 -3.00 26.17 60.52
N ILE A 13 -2.01 25.55 59.89
CA ILE A 13 -0.82 26.22 59.37
C ILE A 13 -1.19 26.76 57.98
N ALA A 14 -1.42 28.08 57.89
CA ALA A 14 -1.54 28.78 56.63
C ALA A 14 -0.13 29.05 56.07
N THR A 15 0.20 28.43 54.94
CA THR A 15 1.37 28.81 54.12
C THR A 15 0.96 29.92 53.15
N PRO A 16 1.67 31.06 53.08
CA PRO A 16 1.37 32.08 52.10
C PRO A 16 1.86 31.62 50.72
N ALA A 17 0.93 31.64 49.76
CA ALA A 17 1.22 31.55 48.34
C ALA A 17 1.97 32.83 47.91
N ALA A 18 3.24 32.67 47.55
CA ALA A 18 4.01 33.67 46.82
C ALA A 18 4.89 32.94 45.81
N ASN A 19 4.45 32.94 44.56
CA ASN A 19 5.30 33.00 43.37
C ASN A 19 4.36 33.16 42.17
N ALA A 20 3.82 34.37 42.03
CA ALA A 20 3.48 34.87 40.71
C ALA A 20 4.79 34.96 39.94
N GLN A 21 4.95 34.13 38.91
CA GLN A 21 6.02 34.30 37.94
C GLN A 21 5.76 35.64 37.24
N ASP A 22 6.69 36.56 37.46
CA ASP A 22 6.75 37.89 36.92
C ASP A 22 6.74 37.82 35.38
N MET A 23 5.56 38.07 34.80
CA MET A 23 5.42 38.34 33.38
C MET A 23 5.86 39.77 33.12
N GLY A 24 7.03 39.93 32.50
CA GLY A 24 7.38 41.14 31.77
C GLY A 24 8.01 42.26 32.59
N ALA A 25 9.14 41.99 33.25
CA ALA A 25 10.08 43.07 33.52
C ALA A 25 10.66 43.55 32.17
N VAL A 26 10.16 44.68 31.67
CA VAL A 26 10.87 45.46 30.64
C VAL A 26 12.30 45.63 31.15
N PRO A 27 13.34 45.17 30.43
CA PRO A 27 14.69 45.24 30.96
C PRO A 27 15.01 46.71 31.14
N ASN A 28 15.23 47.13 32.39
CA ASN A 28 15.61 48.49 32.71
C ASN A 28 16.75 48.90 31.77
N VAL A 29 16.55 50.00 31.04
CA VAL A 29 17.53 50.53 30.08
C VAL A 29 18.86 50.82 30.76
N ASN A 30 18.82 51.04 32.08
CA ASN A 30 19.97 51.23 32.94
C ASN A 30 20.41 49.89 33.56
N PHE A 31 21.61 49.45 33.18
CA PHE A 31 22.31 48.31 33.75
C PHE A 31 23.39 48.84 34.71
N LYS A 32 23.33 48.46 35.99
CA LYS A 32 24.32 48.87 37.00
C LYS A 32 25.45 47.84 37.05
N VAL A 33 26.68 48.30 36.89
CA VAL A 33 27.87 47.43 36.89
C VAL A 33 28.41 47.34 38.32
N ASP A 34 27.96 46.33 39.05
CA ASP A 34 28.25 46.15 40.49
C ASP A 34 29.35 45.10 40.77
N ALA A 35 29.76 44.31 39.78
CA ALA A 35 30.76 43.25 39.94
C ALA A 35 31.92 43.38 38.92
N PRO A 36 33.12 42.86 39.23
CA PRO A 36 34.27 42.93 38.34
C PRO A 36 34.09 42.13 37.05
N ASN A 37 33.35 41.01 37.10
CA ASN A 37 32.97 40.24 35.92
C ASN A 37 31.45 40.07 35.90
N GLN A 38 30.79 40.46 34.81
CA GLN A 38 29.36 40.27 34.61
C GLN A 38 29.06 39.77 33.20
N ARG A 39 27.96 39.04 33.04
CA ARG A 39 27.47 38.60 31.74
C ARG A 39 26.16 39.30 31.42
N LEU A 40 26.04 39.80 30.20
CA LEU A 40 24.83 40.46 29.70
C LEU A 40 24.45 39.93 28.33
N GLU A 41 23.14 39.71 28.13
CA GLU A 41 22.59 39.34 26.82
C GLU A 41 21.90 40.56 26.20
N MET A 42 22.22 40.83 24.94
CA MET A 42 21.68 41.95 24.17
C MET A 42 21.14 41.45 22.83
N MET A 43 20.07 42.07 22.32
CA MET A 43 19.58 41.79 20.97
C MET A 43 20.26 42.74 19.96
N VAL A 44 20.46 42.28 18.72
CA VAL A 44 20.89 43.17 17.62
C VAL A 44 19.94 44.37 17.52
N ASN A 45 20.48 45.56 17.20
CA ASN A 45 19.76 46.84 17.16
C ASN A 45 19.18 47.32 18.51
N SER A 46 19.54 46.68 19.63
CA SER A 46 19.21 47.18 20.97
C SER A 46 20.35 48.00 21.56
N SER A 47 20.04 48.84 22.55
CA SER A 47 21.05 49.54 23.35
C SER A 47 20.76 49.48 24.84
N ARG A 48 21.81 49.51 25.65
CA ARG A 48 21.76 49.52 27.12
C ARG A 48 22.69 50.60 27.64
N ILE A 49 22.34 51.20 28.76
CA ILE A 49 23.15 52.21 29.43
C ILE A 49 23.83 51.54 30.61
N PHE A 50 25.15 51.43 30.58
CA PHE A 50 25.93 50.93 31.69
C PHE A 50 26.21 52.10 32.63
N THR A 51 25.86 51.94 33.90
CA THR A 51 26.06 52.93 34.96
C THR A 51 27.03 52.37 35.98
N LEU A 52 28.10 53.11 36.27
CA LEU A 52 29.07 52.80 37.31
C LEU A 52 28.90 53.79 38.48
N ASP A 53 29.28 53.38 39.68
CA ASP A 53 29.24 54.28 40.86
C ASP A 53 30.36 55.34 40.78
N GLU A 54 31.48 54.99 40.12
CA GLU A 54 32.64 55.86 39.88
C GLU A 54 32.69 56.38 38.44
N LYS A 55 33.56 57.37 38.20
CA LYS A 55 33.81 57.89 36.85
C LYS A 55 34.53 56.85 36.00
N ILE A 56 34.20 56.84 34.71
CA ILE A 56 34.75 55.94 33.69
C ILE A 56 35.78 56.71 32.86
N PRO A 57 37.06 56.79 33.27
CA PRO A 57 38.11 57.45 32.50
C PRO A 57 38.36 56.80 31.13
N LYS A 58 38.12 55.49 31.00
CA LYS A 58 38.37 54.73 29.77
C LYS A 58 37.37 53.59 29.61
N ALA A 59 36.96 53.33 28.37
CA ALA A 59 36.16 52.18 27.99
C ALA A 59 36.68 51.59 26.68
N GLN A 60 36.66 50.26 26.55
CA GLN A 60 37.14 49.54 25.38
C GLN A 60 36.22 48.37 25.07
N VAL A 61 35.91 48.19 23.78
CA VAL A 61 35.30 46.98 23.25
C VAL A 61 36.38 46.15 22.60
N ASN A 62 36.38 44.84 22.83
CA ASN A 62 37.30 43.92 22.15
C ASN A 62 37.01 43.82 20.65
N ASN A 63 35.74 43.82 20.25
CA ASN A 63 35.32 43.82 18.84
C ASN A 63 34.35 45.00 18.53
N PRO A 64 34.84 46.11 17.93
CA PRO A 64 34.01 47.28 17.64
C PRO A 64 32.99 47.07 16.52
N ASP A 65 33.09 46.00 15.72
CA ASP A 65 32.10 45.67 14.69
C ASP A 65 30.80 45.10 15.28
N LEU A 66 30.88 44.54 16.49
CA LEU A 66 29.74 43.94 17.20
C LEU A 66 29.02 44.95 18.09
N LEU A 67 29.76 45.83 18.76
CA LEU A 67 29.22 46.81 19.69
C LEU A 67 29.82 48.20 19.45
N ARG A 68 28.98 49.22 19.61
CA ARG A 68 29.39 50.63 19.64
C ARG A 68 29.19 51.21 21.03
N LEU A 69 30.23 51.84 21.56
CA LEU A 69 30.16 52.58 22.82
C LEU A 69 29.95 54.08 22.54
N THR A 70 29.00 54.70 23.23
CA THR A 70 28.77 56.15 23.19
C THR A 70 28.78 56.69 24.63
N PRO A 71 29.72 57.56 25.00
CA PRO A 71 29.74 58.16 26.34
C PRO A 71 28.55 59.09 26.51
N LEU A 72 27.78 58.91 27.60
CA LEU A 72 26.61 59.73 27.93
C LEU A 72 26.94 60.75 29.03
N SER A 73 27.66 60.31 30.07
CA SER A 73 28.06 61.13 31.21
C SER A 73 29.32 60.51 31.86
N PRO A 74 30.00 61.18 32.80
CA PRO A 74 31.23 60.67 33.42
C PRO A 74 31.10 59.26 34.03
N ASN A 75 29.89 58.86 34.45
CA ASN A 75 29.63 57.56 35.07
C ASN A 75 28.69 56.67 34.23
N LYS A 76 28.34 57.08 32.99
CA LYS A 76 27.41 56.34 32.13
C LYS A 76 27.88 56.22 30.70
N ILE A 77 27.79 55.02 30.16
CA ILE A 77 28.12 54.72 28.77
C ILE A 77 26.99 53.94 28.10
N GLN A 78 26.57 54.36 26.91
CA GLN A 78 25.62 53.62 26.10
C GLN A 78 26.37 52.56 25.30
N VAL A 79 25.89 51.33 25.36
CA VAL A 79 26.35 50.20 24.56
C VAL A 79 25.26 49.87 23.56
N SER A 80 25.57 49.98 22.27
CA SER A 80 24.64 49.64 21.18
C SER A 80 25.12 48.38 20.47
N ALA A 81 24.23 47.40 20.32
CA ALA A 81 24.49 46.16 19.63
C ALA A 81 24.26 46.30 18.13
N LEU A 82 25.33 46.12 17.34
CA LEU A 82 25.31 46.29 15.89
C LEU A 82 25.15 44.95 15.16
N LYS A 83 25.94 43.94 15.55
CA LYS A 83 25.98 42.63 14.89
C LYS A 83 25.97 41.50 15.92
N PRO A 84 25.41 40.33 15.59
CA PRO A 84 25.35 39.21 16.51
C PRO A 84 26.74 38.58 16.71
N GLY A 85 27.02 38.13 17.92
CA GLY A 85 28.32 37.58 18.30
C GLY A 85 28.59 37.68 19.80
N VAL A 86 29.75 37.21 20.22
CA VAL A 86 30.21 37.31 21.61
C VAL A 86 31.40 38.27 21.66
N THR A 87 31.34 39.25 22.55
CA THR A 87 32.44 40.18 22.78
C THR A 87 32.51 40.60 24.24
N GLN A 88 33.60 41.25 24.61
CA GLN A 88 33.80 41.76 25.96
C GLN A 88 33.96 43.28 25.92
N VAL A 89 33.42 43.92 26.95
CA VAL A 89 33.59 45.35 27.20
C VAL A 89 34.34 45.52 28.50
N ASN A 90 35.46 46.24 28.44
CA ASN A 90 36.27 46.58 29.60
C ASN A 90 36.05 48.05 29.95
N LEU A 91 35.68 48.31 31.19
CA LEU A 91 35.50 49.64 31.77
C LEU A 91 36.53 49.83 32.88
N TRP A 92 37.28 50.92 32.82
CA TRP A 92 38.26 51.28 33.86
C TRP A 92 37.66 52.33 34.77
N ASN A 93 37.87 52.20 36.08
CA ASN A 93 37.54 53.21 37.08
C ASN A 93 38.73 54.12 37.40
N GLU A 94 38.49 55.18 38.17
CA GLU A 94 39.55 56.08 38.68
C GLU A 94 40.56 55.36 39.59
N ASP A 95 40.13 54.32 40.32
CA ASP A 95 40.98 53.52 41.21
C ASP A 95 41.83 52.46 40.47
N GLY A 96 41.72 52.38 39.14
CA GLY A 96 42.47 51.43 38.31
C GLY A 96 41.88 50.01 38.28
N THR A 97 40.75 49.77 38.94
CA THR A 97 39.98 48.53 38.82
C THR A 97 39.33 48.41 37.45
N ILE A 98 39.28 47.19 36.91
CA ILE A 98 38.73 46.88 35.59
C ILE A 98 37.44 46.06 35.78
N HIS A 99 36.35 46.56 35.23
CA HIS A 99 35.10 45.83 35.09
C HIS A 99 35.02 45.24 33.69
N THR A 100 34.98 43.91 33.60
CA THR A 100 34.83 43.15 32.36
C THR A 100 33.40 42.66 32.23
N ILE A 101 32.72 43.04 31.15
CA ILE A 101 31.37 42.58 30.84
C ILE A 101 31.40 41.70 29.60
N ASP A 102 31.05 40.43 29.77
CA ASP A 102 30.84 39.47 28.69
C ASP A 102 29.48 39.73 28.06
N ILE A 103 29.46 40.21 26.82
CA ILE A 103 28.23 40.54 26.10
C ILE A 103 27.99 39.51 24.99
N ILE A 104 26.82 38.87 25.06
CA ILE A 104 26.33 37.98 24.01
C ILE A 104 25.24 38.73 23.26
N VAL A 105 25.54 39.06 22.00
CA VAL A 105 24.59 39.67 21.09
C VAL A 105 23.87 38.56 20.31
N ILE A 106 22.59 38.37 20.62
CA ILE A 106 21.71 37.44 19.90
C ILE A 106 21.02 38.14 18.72
N GLY A 107 20.86 37.44 17.60
CA GLY A 107 20.06 37.92 16.48
C GLY A 107 18.56 38.01 16.82
N ASP A 108 17.81 38.81 16.06
CA ASP A 108 16.35 38.87 16.19
C ASP A 108 15.71 37.87 15.23
N GLY A 109 15.11 36.81 15.77
CA GLY A 109 14.40 35.79 14.99
C GLY A 109 12.89 35.96 14.96
N ARG A 110 12.35 37.01 15.59
CA ARG A 110 10.88 37.16 15.78
C ARG A 110 10.16 37.41 14.47
N GLU A 111 10.77 38.18 13.57
CA GLU A 111 10.23 38.44 12.24
C GLU A 111 10.15 37.15 11.40
N LEU A 112 11.24 36.38 11.36
CA LEU A 112 11.27 35.09 10.67
C LEU A 112 10.29 34.09 11.30
N GLN A 113 10.18 34.04 12.64
CA GLN A 113 9.19 33.20 13.33
C GLN A 113 7.77 33.57 12.90
N LEU A 114 7.42 34.85 12.90
CA LEU A 114 6.07 35.32 12.52
C LEU A 114 5.77 35.02 11.04
N LEU A 115 6.75 35.23 10.15
CA LEU A 115 6.61 34.94 8.73
C LEU A 115 6.35 33.45 8.50
N LEU A 116 7.14 32.58 9.14
CA LEU A 116 6.99 31.12 9.01
C LEU A 116 5.67 30.63 9.61
N GLU A 117 5.22 31.20 10.74
CA GLU A 117 3.90 30.90 11.32
C GLU A 117 2.75 31.33 10.39
N THR A 118 2.93 32.43 9.65
CA THR A 118 1.90 32.94 8.72
C THR A 118 1.84 32.14 7.42
N GLU A 119 2.98 31.80 6.83
CA GLU A 119 3.07 31.02 5.58
C GLU A 119 2.76 29.53 5.79
N PHE A 120 3.10 28.96 6.96
CA PHE A 120 2.96 27.54 7.26
C PHE A 120 2.12 27.30 8.54
N PRO A 121 0.81 27.64 8.54
CA PRO A 121 -0.03 27.55 9.74
C PRO A 121 -0.21 26.12 10.28
N ASN A 122 -0.03 25.10 9.42
CA ASN A 122 -0.15 23.69 9.79
C ASN A 122 1.19 23.08 10.27
N SER A 123 2.28 23.83 10.24
CA SER A 123 3.61 23.38 10.66
C SER A 123 4.00 24.03 11.98
N SER A 124 4.53 23.24 12.92
CA SER A 124 5.05 23.77 14.19
C SER A 124 6.54 23.98 14.06
N ILE A 125 6.95 25.16 13.56
CA ILE A 125 8.36 25.52 13.35
C ILE A 125 8.81 26.48 14.46
N LYS A 126 9.97 26.21 15.06
CA LYS A 126 10.64 27.05 16.05
C LYS A 126 11.96 27.56 15.48
N VAL A 127 12.09 28.87 15.43
CA VAL A 127 13.28 29.61 15.02
C VAL A 127 14.12 29.94 16.25
N ARG A 128 15.34 29.40 16.31
CA ARG A 128 16.30 29.73 17.37
C ARG A 128 17.54 30.41 16.76
N PRO A 129 17.69 31.74 16.90
CA PRO A 129 18.91 32.41 16.45
C PRO A 129 20.11 31.98 17.31
N LEU A 130 21.24 31.71 16.65
CA LEU A 130 22.50 31.32 17.26
C LEU A 130 23.64 32.15 16.64
N ALA A 131 23.96 33.27 17.27
CA ALA A 131 24.91 34.25 16.75
C ALA A 131 24.58 34.64 15.30
N SER A 132 25.42 34.26 14.32
CA SER A 132 25.23 34.51 12.89
C SER A 132 24.49 33.39 12.14
N SER A 133 24.01 32.36 12.84
CA SER A 133 23.27 31.23 12.26
C SER A 133 21.88 31.11 12.87
N VAL A 134 21.02 30.33 12.24
CA VAL A 134 19.68 30.01 12.77
C VAL A 134 19.49 28.51 12.81
N VAL A 135 18.96 28.00 13.91
CA VAL A 135 18.50 26.62 14.03
C VAL A 135 17.00 26.61 13.82
N LEU A 136 16.57 25.89 12.78
CA LEU A 136 15.17 25.62 12.52
C LEU A 136 14.85 24.25 13.07
N SER A 137 13.88 24.17 13.97
CA SER A 137 13.46 22.91 14.60
C SER A 137 11.95 22.81 14.62
N GLY A 138 11.40 21.61 14.46
CA GLY A 138 9.95 21.46 14.46
C GLY A 138 9.44 20.39 13.51
N TYR A 139 8.12 20.38 13.34
CA TYR A 139 7.42 19.44 12.47
C TYR A 139 6.81 20.15 11.28
N VAL A 140 6.99 19.56 10.11
CA VAL A 140 6.42 20.03 8.85
C VAL A 140 5.60 18.90 8.22
N ASP A 141 4.44 19.24 7.68
CA ASP A 141 3.45 18.31 7.11
C ASP A 141 3.84 17.73 5.75
N ARG A 142 4.68 18.46 5.00
CA ARG A 142 5.05 18.14 3.62
C ARG A 142 6.56 18.25 3.39
N PRO A 143 7.20 17.26 2.75
CA PRO A 143 8.65 17.30 2.51
C PRO A 143 9.06 18.50 1.65
N GLU A 144 8.22 18.95 0.72
CA GLU A 144 8.52 20.09 -0.16
C GLU A 144 8.58 21.42 0.59
N ALA A 145 7.88 21.54 1.72
CA ALA A 145 7.88 22.76 2.51
C ALA A 145 9.25 23.00 3.18
N VAL A 146 10.01 21.94 3.49
CA VAL A 146 11.35 22.06 4.11
C VAL A 146 12.29 22.89 3.24
N SER A 147 12.35 22.62 1.93
CA SER A 147 13.21 23.36 1.00
C SER A 147 12.83 24.85 0.95
N ARG A 148 11.53 25.16 1.01
CA ARG A 148 11.01 26.53 0.98
C ARG A 148 11.32 27.28 2.28
N ILE A 149 11.14 26.62 3.42
CA ILE A 149 11.44 27.16 4.75
C ILE A 149 12.93 27.47 4.88
N VAL A 150 13.80 26.57 4.41
CA VAL A 150 15.26 26.79 4.43
C VAL A 150 15.62 28.00 3.55
N ALA A 151 15.07 28.10 2.33
CA ALA A 151 15.33 29.24 1.45
C ALA A 151 14.90 30.58 2.09
N MET A 152 13.72 30.63 2.71
CA MET A 152 13.28 31.84 3.43
C MET A 152 14.19 32.20 4.61
N ALA A 153 14.75 31.21 5.31
CA ALA A 153 15.66 31.45 6.42
C ALA A 153 17.07 31.89 5.98
N GLU A 154 17.53 31.47 4.80
CA GLU A 154 18.80 31.88 4.20
C GLU A 154 18.82 33.38 3.85
N ASP A 155 17.66 33.98 3.57
CA ASP A 155 17.53 35.43 3.35
C ASP A 155 17.81 36.25 4.62
N TYR A 156 17.57 35.67 5.81
CA TYR A 156 17.76 36.35 7.11
C TYR A 156 19.10 36.01 7.77
N TYR A 157 19.60 34.79 7.57
CA TYR A 157 20.82 34.31 8.22
C TYR A 157 21.76 33.65 7.20
N PRO A 158 23.07 33.99 7.21
CA PRO A 158 24.04 33.42 6.27
C PRO A 158 24.28 31.91 6.45
N LYS A 159 23.80 31.32 7.55
CA LYS A 159 23.89 29.88 7.80
C LYS A 159 22.63 29.37 8.49
N VAL A 160 21.95 28.44 7.82
CA VAL A 160 20.75 27.76 8.34
C VAL A 160 21.12 26.33 8.75
N ILE A 161 20.80 25.96 9.98
CA ILE A 161 20.92 24.59 10.49
C ILE A 161 19.53 23.98 10.48
N ASN A 162 19.31 23.03 9.57
CA ASN A 162 18.04 22.35 9.40
C ASN A 162 17.92 21.15 10.35
N ASN A 163 17.11 21.30 11.40
CA ASN A 163 16.67 20.25 12.31
C ASN A 163 15.14 20.04 12.21
N ILE A 164 14.56 20.32 11.05
CA ILE A 164 13.14 20.11 10.78
C ILE A 164 12.93 18.61 10.54
N THR A 165 11.96 18.05 11.26
CA THR A 165 11.46 16.70 11.00
C THR A 165 10.22 16.78 10.11
N VAL A 166 10.23 16.07 8.99
CA VAL A 166 9.03 15.89 8.18
C VAL A 166 8.14 14.87 8.89
N GLY A 167 6.91 15.29 9.19
CA GLY A 167 5.91 14.43 9.77
C GLY A 167 5.43 13.41 8.76
N GLY A 168 5.50 12.13 9.14
CA GLY A 168 4.85 11.01 8.45
C GLY A 168 5.69 10.35 7.36
N VAL A 169 5.95 9.05 7.51
CA VAL A 169 6.08 8.16 6.36
C VAL A 169 4.70 8.06 5.74
N GLN A 170 4.52 8.66 4.57
CA GLN A 170 3.28 8.50 3.81
C GLN A 170 3.31 7.10 3.20
N GLN A 171 2.65 6.16 3.88
CA GLN A 171 2.41 4.83 3.36
C GLN A 171 1.20 4.88 2.45
N VAL A 172 1.34 4.25 1.30
CA VAL A 172 0.29 4.13 0.28
C VAL A 172 -0.05 2.66 0.15
N MET A 173 -1.30 2.33 0.44
CA MET A 173 -1.89 1.04 0.12
C MET A 173 -2.54 1.13 -1.25
N LEU A 174 -2.17 0.23 -2.15
CA LEU A 174 -2.80 0.10 -3.45
C LEU A 174 -3.77 -1.08 -3.43
N LYS A 175 -5.04 -0.81 -3.73
CA LYS A 175 -6.05 -1.84 -4.06
C LYS A 175 -6.19 -1.90 -5.57
N VAL A 176 -5.90 -3.05 -6.15
CA VAL A 176 -6.16 -3.31 -7.58
C VAL A 176 -7.34 -4.24 -7.69
N LYS A 177 -8.21 -4.01 -8.68
CA LYS A 177 -9.34 -4.88 -9.00
C LYS A 177 -9.29 -5.23 -10.48
N VAL A 178 -9.14 -6.51 -10.78
CA VAL A 178 -9.16 -7.04 -12.14
C VAL A 178 -10.40 -7.89 -12.28
N TYR A 179 -11.33 -7.43 -13.11
CA TYR A 179 -12.56 -8.14 -13.43
C TYR A 179 -12.51 -8.60 -14.88
N GLU A 180 -12.79 -9.88 -15.10
CA GLU A 180 -13.02 -10.41 -16.44
C GLU A 180 -14.24 -11.30 -16.47
N VAL A 181 -15.00 -11.18 -17.55
CA VAL A 181 -16.12 -12.05 -17.86
C VAL A 181 -15.94 -12.58 -19.27
N SER A 182 -15.87 -13.90 -19.39
CA SER A 182 -15.82 -14.61 -20.66
C SER A 182 -17.13 -15.37 -20.85
N ARG A 183 -17.84 -15.08 -21.94
CA ARG A 183 -19.10 -15.74 -22.30
C ARG A 183 -18.94 -16.43 -23.65
N THR A 184 -19.21 -17.73 -23.70
CA THR A 184 -19.28 -18.50 -24.93
C THR A 184 -20.72 -18.99 -25.14
N LYS A 185 -21.32 -18.65 -26.27
CA LYS A 185 -22.64 -19.12 -26.68
C LYS A 185 -22.48 -19.94 -27.97
N LEU A 186 -22.78 -21.23 -27.89
CA LEU A 186 -22.79 -22.13 -29.03
C LEU A 186 -24.23 -22.55 -29.34
N ARG A 187 -24.64 -22.38 -30.60
CA ARG A 187 -25.91 -22.84 -31.13
C ARG A 187 -25.63 -23.71 -32.35
N ARG A 188 -26.14 -24.92 -32.35
CA ARG A 188 -26.07 -25.84 -33.48
C ARG A 188 -27.46 -26.36 -33.79
N LEU A 189 -27.79 -26.37 -35.07
CA LEU A 189 -28.99 -27.03 -35.56
C LEU A 189 -28.66 -27.74 -36.87
N GLY A 190 -28.86 -29.04 -36.94
CA GLY A 190 -28.68 -29.84 -38.15
C GLY A 190 -29.45 -31.14 -38.08
N ILE A 191 -29.88 -31.63 -39.24
CA ILE A 191 -30.60 -32.90 -39.37
C ILE A 191 -29.86 -33.77 -40.37
N ASP A 192 -29.53 -34.98 -39.95
CA ASP A 192 -29.14 -36.07 -40.85
C ASP A 192 -30.26 -37.10 -40.89
N TRP A 193 -30.40 -37.78 -42.02
CA TRP A 193 -31.37 -38.84 -42.16
C TRP A 193 -30.90 -39.86 -43.19
N ALA A 194 -31.40 -41.08 -43.05
CA ALA A 194 -31.12 -42.16 -43.98
C ALA A 194 -32.37 -43.00 -44.21
N ALA A 195 -32.63 -43.33 -45.46
CA ALA A 195 -33.65 -44.27 -45.89
C ALA A 195 -32.96 -45.46 -46.56
N ILE A 196 -33.24 -46.66 -46.05
CA ILE A 196 -32.61 -47.91 -46.48
C ILE A 196 -33.73 -48.88 -46.85
N GLY A 197 -33.71 -49.38 -48.07
CA GLY A 197 -34.56 -50.48 -48.53
C GLY A 197 -33.74 -51.74 -48.81
N SER A 198 -34.41 -52.83 -49.21
CA SER A 198 -33.72 -54.05 -49.69
C SER A 198 -32.74 -53.77 -50.84
N ASP A 199 -33.08 -52.81 -51.71
CA ASP A 199 -32.37 -52.57 -52.97
C ASP A 199 -31.92 -51.12 -53.16
N TYR A 200 -32.12 -50.24 -52.16
CA TYR A 200 -31.75 -48.82 -52.27
C TYR A 200 -31.24 -48.24 -50.97
N PHE A 201 -30.41 -47.21 -51.09
CA PHE A 201 -29.90 -46.42 -49.96
C PHE A 201 -29.86 -44.93 -50.35
N ILE A 202 -30.46 -44.09 -49.50
CA ILE A 202 -30.39 -42.63 -49.62
C ILE A 202 -30.07 -42.08 -48.24
N SER A 203 -29.07 -41.22 -48.14
CA SER A 203 -28.78 -40.50 -46.90
C SER A 203 -28.45 -39.04 -47.15
N SER A 204 -28.85 -38.19 -46.21
CA SER A 204 -28.35 -36.85 -46.04
C SER A 204 -27.41 -36.85 -44.84
N THR A 205 -26.14 -36.56 -45.10
CA THR A 205 -25.10 -36.40 -44.07
C THR A 205 -24.61 -34.95 -44.00
N ALA A 206 -25.47 -34.00 -44.37
CA ALA A 206 -25.16 -32.57 -44.40
C ALA A 206 -24.83 -32.02 -43.00
N ALA A 207 -25.37 -32.63 -41.95
CA ALA A 207 -25.06 -32.32 -40.56
C ALA A 207 -23.81 -33.04 -40.03
N ASN A 208 -23.25 -34.00 -40.79
CA ASN A 208 -22.06 -34.78 -40.43
C ASN A 208 -22.19 -35.46 -39.05
N VAL A 209 -23.42 -35.80 -38.68
CA VAL A 209 -23.81 -36.58 -37.50
C VAL A 209 -23.78 -38.07 -37.85
N LEU A 210 -24.22 -38.40 -39.07
CA LEU A 210 -24.20 -39.75 -39.61
C LEU A 210 -22.93 -40.03 -40.42
N THR A 211 -22.18 -41.09 -40.09
CA THR A 211 -21.05 -41.56 -40.90
C THR A 211 -21.52 -42.58 -41.95
N PRO A 212 -21.35 -42.34 -43.27
CA PRO A 212 -21.90 -43.21 -44.32
C PRO A 212 -21.40 -44.67 -44.25
N ALA A 213 -20.18 -44.88 -43.77
CA ALA A 213 -19.54 -46.20 -43.70
C ALA A 213 -20.16 -47.13 -42.64
N GLY A 214 -20.66 -46.58 -41.52
CA GLY A 214 -21.31 -47.36 -40.46
C GLY A 214 -22.70 -47.85 -40.86
N VAL A 215 -23.36 -47.16 -41.80
CA VAL A 215 -24.72 -47.50 -42.24
C VAL A 215 -24.73 -48.64 -43.26
N LEU A 216 -23.68 -48.74 -44.10
CA LEU A 216 -23.58 -49.72 -45.19
C LEU A 216 -23.03 -51.09 -44.74
N THR A 217 -22.30 -51.16 -43.63
CA THR A 217 -21.54 -52.36 -43.23
C THR A 217 -22.20 -53.19 -42.13
N SER A 218 -22.90 -52.56 -41.18
CA SER A 218 -23.54 -53.24 -40.03
C SER A 218 -25.06 -53.11 -39.98
N GLY A 219 -25.65 -52.48 -41.00
CA GLY A 219 -27.08 -52.24 -41.10
C GLY A 219 -27.58 -51.15 -40.15
N ALA A 220 -28.76 -50.66 -40.46
CA ALA A 220 -29.54 -49.64 -39.74
C ALA A 220 -29.45 -49.59 -38.21
N ARG A 221 -29.31 -50.75 -37.55
CA ARG A 221 -29.35 -50.87 -36.08
C ARG A 221 -28.04 -50.46 -35.41
N ASP A 222 -26.93 -50.41 -36.13
CA ASP A 222 -25.61 -50.03 -35.59
C ASP A 222 -25.25 -48.57 -35.94
N ALA A 223 -25.96 -47.97 -36.91
CA ALA A 223 -26.02 -46.52 -37.10
C ALA A 223 -26.60 -45.76 -35.89
N LEU A 224 -27.16 -46.47 -34.90
CA LEU A 224 -27.53 -45.96 -33.58
C LEU A 224 -26.31 -45.58 -32.71
N GLY A 225 -25.08 -45.93 -33.12
CA GLY A 225 -23.84 -45.56 -32.45
C GLY A 225 -23.25 -44.20 -32.85
N ALA A 226 -23.94 -43.41 -33.68
CA ALA A 226 -23.48 -42.07 -34.07
C ALA A 226 -23.30 -41.16 -32.83
N THR A 227 -22.13 -40.53 -32.71
CA THR A 227 -21.78 -39.66 -31.59
C THR A 227 -22.05 -38.20 -31.96
N GLY A 228 -22.72 -37.45 -31.07
CA GLY A 228 -22.95 -36.01 -31.26
C GLY A 228 -24.35 -35.60 -31.74
N GLN A 229 -25.32 -36.53 -31.86
CA GLN A 229 -26.75 -36.16 -31.97
C GLN A 229 -27.35 -35.80 -30.60
N THR A 230 -28.30 -34.87 -30.59
CA THR A 230 -29.13 -34.56 -29.41
C THR A 230 -30.36 -35.48 -29.34
N VAL A 231 -30.98 -35.77 -30.49
CA VAL A 231 -32.15 -36.64 -30.61
C VAL A 231 -31.95 -37.58 -31.79
N GLN A 232 -32.35 -38.83 -31.61
CA GLN A 232 -32.39 -39.82 -32.68
C GLN A 232 -33.79 -40.41 -32.78
N PHE A 233 -34.27 -40.63 -34.00
CA PHE A 233 -35.55 -41.26 -34.27
C PHE A 233 -35.45 -42.17 -35.50
N GLY A 234 -36.34 -43.15 -35.60
CA GLY A 234 -36.37 -44.04 -36.76
C GLY A 234 -37.57 -44.97 -36.79
N VAL A 235 -37.86 -45.48 -37.97
CA VAL A 235 -38.91 -46.46 -38.25
C VAL A 235 -38.23 -47.69 -38.84
N LEU A 236 -38.40 -48.85 -38.20
CA LEU A 236 -37.84 -50.12 -38.67
C LEU A 236 -38.96 -50.99 -39.25
N GLY A 237 -39.01 -51.07 -40.58
CA GLY A 237 -39.81 -52.06 -41.31
C GLY A 237 -38.98 -53.24 -41.80
N SER A 238 -39.65 -54.30 -42.26
CA SER A 238 -39.01 -55.51 -42.81
C SER A 238 -38.34 -55.28 -44.17
N SER A 239 -38.85 -54.34 -44.97
CA SER A 239 -38.33 -54.01 -46.31
C SER A 239 -37.76 -52.59 -46.41
N THR A 240 -38.14 -51.70 -45.49
CA THR A 240 -37.78 -50.27 -45.51
C THR A 240 -37.52 -49.79 -44.10
N GLN A 241 -36.41 -49.09 -43.93
CA GLN A 241 -35.96 -48.54 -42.66
C GLN A 241 -35.63 -47.06 -42.86
N PHE A 242 -36.04 -46.22 -41.92
CA PHE A 242 -35.78 -44.79 -41.95
C PHE A 242 -35.19 -44.35 -40.61
N PHE A 243 -34.16 -43.52 -40.65
CA PHE A 243 -33.53 -42.93 -39.47
C PHE A 243 -33.40 -41.43 -39.67
N GLY A 244 -33.58 -40.70 -38.58
CA GLY A 244 -33.31 -39.28 -38.48
C GLY A 244 -32.50 -39.00 -37.23
N PHE A 245 -31.58 -38.06 -37.35
CA PHE A 245 -30.66 -37.61 -36.33
C PHE A 245 -30.74 -36.10 -36.28
N LEU A 246 -31.10 -35.56 -35.13
CA LEU A 246 -31.21 -34.13 -34.90
C LEU A 246 -30.11 -33.70 -33.93
N ASP A 247 -29.20 -32.86 -34.41
CA ASP A 247 -28.26 -32.09 -33.59
C ASP A 247 -28.89 -30.72 -33.34
N ALA A 248 -29.42 -30.52 -32.14
CA ALA A 248 -30.08 -29.28 -31.72
C ALA A 248 -29.51 -28.84 -30.37
N LEU A 249 -28.27 -28.36 -30.40
CA LEU A 249 -27.52 -27.96 -29.22
C LEU A 249 -27.59 -26.45 -28.99
N ARG A 250 -27.92 -26.05 -27.76
CA ARG A 250 -27.65 -24.71 -27.23
C ARG A 250 -26.82 -24.84 -25.98
N GLN A 251 -25.60 -24.31 -26.03
CA GLN A 251 -24.67 -24.33 -24.92
C GLN A 251 -24.24 -22.90 -24.60
N ASN A 252 -24.38 -22.52 -23.33
CA ASN A 252 -23.88 -21.24 -22.83
C ASN A 252 -22.84 -21.56 -21.75
N ASN A 253 -21.64 -21.01 -21.89
CA ASN A 253 -20.58 -21.08 -20.90
C ASN A 253 -20.25 -19.67 -20.43
N VAL A 254 -20.10 -19.49 -19.12
CA VAL A 254 -19.74 -18.21 -18.52
C VAL A 254 -18.63 -18.48 -17.52
N ALA A 255 -17.48 -17.86 -17.73
CA ALA A 255 -16.39 -17.82 -16.78
C ALA A 255 -16.23 -16.37 -16.27
N LYS A 256 -16.11 -16.22 -14.95
CA LYS A 256 -15.85 -14.93 -14.30
C LYS A 256 -14.57 -15.05 -13.50
N LEU A 257 -13.66 -14.11 -13.72
CA LEU A 257 -12.42 -13.96 -12.98
C LEU A 257 -12.47 -12.63 -12.22
N SER A 258 -12.08 -12.68 -10.95
CA SER A 258 -12.03 -11.54 -10.05
C SER A 258 -10.77 -11.65 -9.22
N ALA A 259 -9.81 -10.75 -9.42
CA ALA A 259 -8.60 -10.69 -8.63
C ALA A 259 -8.51 -9.32 -7.95
N GLU A 260 -8.33 -9.32 -6.64
CA GLU A 260 -8.25 -8.09 -5.82
C GLU A 260 -6.97 -8.04 -4.98
N PRO A 261 -5.77 -7.96 -5.59
CA PRO A 261 -4.53 -7.88 -4.84
C PRO A 261 -4.39 -6.51 -4.15
N THR A 262 -3.85 -6.55 -2.94
CA THR A 262 -3.61 -5.36 -2.10
C THR A 262 -2.19 -5.35 -1.57
N LEU A 263 -1.50 -4.23 -1.68
CA LEU A 263 -0.11 -4.09 -1.22
C LEU A 263 0.16 -2.66 -0.70
N THR A 264 0.98 -2.54 0.33
CA THR A 264 1.34 -1.26 0.95
C THR A 264 2.84 -0.98 0.80
N THR A 265 3.20 0.25 0.47
CA THR A 265 4.60 0.71 0.40
C THR A 265 4.73 2.16 0.83
N ILE A 266 5.96 2.63 1.06
CA ILE A 266 6.23 4.05 1.31
C ILE A 266 6.32 4.83 0.00
N SER A 267 6.01 6.12 0.05
CA SER A 267 6.21 7.03 -1.08
C SER A 267 7.64 6.94 -1.65
N GLY A 268 7.75 6.76 -2.96
CA GLY A 268 8.99 6.66 -3.72
C GLY A 268 9.65 5.28 -3.75
N ARG A 269 9.12 4.27 -3.04
CA ARG A 269 9.69 2.91 -3.01
C ARG A 269 8.86 1.93 -3.85
N PRO A 270 9.48 1.23 -4.84
CA PRO A 270 8.80 0.16 -5.55
C PRO A 270 8.39 -0.97 -4.61
N ALA A 271 7.22 -1.54 -4.87
CA ALA A 271 6.75 -2.75 -4.21
C ALA A 271 6.14 -3.71 -5.24
N SER A 272 6.36 -4.99 -5.01
CA SER A 272 5.86 -6.08 -5.84
C SER A 272 5.13 -7.11 -4.97
N PHE A 273 4.04 -7.63 -5.51
CA PHE A 273 3.26 -8.71 -4.92
C PHE A 273 2.96 -9.75 -6.00
N LEU A 274 3.20 -11.02 -5.70
CA LEU A 274 2.85 -12.14 -6.56
C LEU A 274 2.08 -13.18 -5.74
N SER A 275 0.91 -13.56 -6.24
CA SER A 275 0.13 -14.69 -5.73
C SER A 275 -0.11 -15.66 -6.88
N GLY A 276 0.48 -16.84 -6.81
CA GLY A 276 0.41 -17.82 -7.87
C GLY A 276 1.42 -18.95 -7.71
N GLY A 277 1.88 -19.51 -8.82
CA GLY A 277 2.80 -20.65 -8.84
C GLY A 277 3.78 -20.60 -9.99
N GLU A 278 4.51 -21.69 -10.18
CA GLU A 278 5.50 -21.85 -11.26
C GLU A 278 5.18 -23.10 -12.08
N VAL A 279 5.27 -22.97 -13.41
CA VAL A 279 5.16 -24.11 -14.34
C VAL A 279 6.56 -24.43 -14.89
N PRO A 280 7.02 -25.69 -14.81
CA PRO A 280 8.25 -26.11 -15.45
C PRO A 280 8.04 -26.21 -16.97
N ILE A 281 8.83 -25.46 -17.73
CA ILE A 281 8.88 -25.48 -19.20
C ILE A 281 10.16 -26.18 -19.62
N GLN A 282 10.05 -27.16 -20.52
CA GLN A 282 11.22 -27.83 -21.09
C GLN A 282 11.79 -26.97 -22.22
N VAL A 283 13.02 -26.49 -22.06
CA VAL A 283 13.75 -25.76 -23.08
C VAL A 283 14.89 -26.64 -23.63
N ALA A 284 15.08 -26.61 -24.94
CA ALA A 284 16.16 -27.37 -25.57
C ALA A 284 17.51 -26.74 -25.19
N SER A 285 18.32 -27.50 -24.46
CA SER A 285 19.72 -27.19 -24.20
C SER A 285 20.60 -27.93 -25.22
N GLY A 286 21.83 -27.44 -25.45
CA GLY A 286 22.73 -27.98 -26.47
C GLY A 286 22.95 -29.50 -26.34
N LEU A 287 23.33 -30.15 -27.46
CA LEU A 287 23.60 -31.59 -27.55
C LEU A 287 22.41 -32.53 -27.23
N GLY A 288 21.16 -32.06 -27.39
CA GLY A 288 19.97 -32.88 -27.19
C GLY A 288 19.59 -33.06 -25.71
N THR A 289 20.09 -32.20 -24.84
CA THR A 289 19.70 -32.14 -23.42
C THR A 289 18.47 -31.25 -23.24
N THR A 290 17.54 -31.61 -22.35
CA THR A 290 16.42 -30.74 -21.98
C THR A 290 16.74 -30.06 -20.66
N SER A 291 16.70 -28.72 -20.63
CA SER A 291 16.74 -27.95 -19.40
C SER A 291 15.32 -27.60 -18.97
N ILE A 292 15.10 -27.41 -17.68
CA ILE A 292 13.80 -27.02 -17.13
C ILE A 292 13.89 -25.56 -16.70
N GLU A 293 13.05 -24.70 -17.29
CA GLU A 293 12.90 -23.30 -16.93
C GLU A 293 11.55 -23.11 -16.23
N TYR A 294 11.55 -22.49 -15.05
CA TYR A 294 10.31 -22.25 -14.31
C TYR A 294 9.73 -20.90 -14.70
N LYS A 295 8.49 -20.89 -15.17
CA LYS A 295 7.75 -19.67 -15.49
C LYS A 295 6.65 -19.43 -14.48
N GLN A 296 6.70 -18.26 -13.84
CA GLN A 296 5.70 -17.82 -12.87
C GLN A 296 4.37 -17.50 -13.55
N TYR A 297 3.27 -17.82 -12.86
CA TYR A 297 1.92 -17.40 -13.23
C TYR A 297 1.13 -17.01 -11.99
N GLY A 298 0.05 -16.26 -12.18
CA GLY A 298 -0.87 -15.85 -11.14
C GLY A 298 -1.20 -14.37 -11.23
N THR A 299 -1.55 -13.77 -10.10
CA THR A 299 -1.80 -12.33 -10.00
C THR A 299 -0.56 -11.64 -9.46
N ARG A 300 0.04 -10.77 -10.27
CA ARG A 300 1.16 -9.92 -9.91
C ARG A 300 0.76 -8.45 -9.94
N VAL A 301 1.25 -7.67 -8.99
CA VAL A 301 1.14 -6.21 -9.03
C VAL A 301 2.49 -5.62 -8.65
N ASP A 302 3.05 -4.85 -9.56
CA ASP A 302 4.21 -4.01 -9.31
C ASP A 302 3.75 -2.55 -9.31
N PHE A 303 4.12 -1.76 -8.31
CA PHE A 303 3.78 -0.35 -8.30
C PHE A 303 4.80 0.53 -7.56
N VAL A 304 4.84 1.80 -7.96
CA VAL A 304 5.62 2.86 -7.32
C VAL A 304 4.68 4.04 -7.09
N PRO A 305 4.32 4.35 -5.83
CA PRO A 305 3.56 5.55 -5.51
C PRO A 305 4.52 6.70 -5.21
N ILE A 306 4.18 7.91 -5.66
CA ILE A 306 4.84 9.15 -5.31
C ILE A 306 3.75 10.10 -4.82
N VAL A 307 3.69 10.32 -3.52
CA VAL A 307 2.71 11.25 -2.95
C VAL A 307 3.15 12.67 -3.28
N LEU A 308 2.21 13.45 -3.80
CA LEU A 308 2.36 14.86 -4.13
C LEU A 308 1.67 15.69 -3.03
N GLY A 309 1.96 16.99 -2.99
CA GLY A 309 1.22 17.91 -2.12
C GLY A 309 -0.30 17.90 -2.39
N ASN A 310 -1.09 18.29 -1.38
CA ASN A 310 -2.56 18.43 -1.48
C ASN A 310 -3.36 17.12 -1.65
N GLY A 311 -2.78 15.97 -1.26
CA GLY A 311 -3.47 14.67 -1.30
C GLY A 311 -3.54 14.03 -2.69
N ASN A 312 -2.86 14.63 -3.69
CA ASN A 312 -2.60 14.00 -4.97
C ASN A 312 -1.46 12.98 -4.82
N LEU A 313 -1.45 11.98 -5.69
CA LEU A 313 -0.35 11.05 -5.82
C LEU A 313 -0.19 10.65 -7.29
N LYS A 314 1.06 10.49 -7.70
CA LYS A 314 1.42 9.85 -8.96
C LYS A 314 1.66 8.38 -8.68
N LEU A 315 1.02 7.51 -9.45
CA LEU A 315 1.10 6.07 -9.33
C LEU A 315 1.60 5.49 -10.65
N GLU A 316 2.75 4.84 -10.63
CA GLU A 316 3.19 3.96 -11.71
C GLU A 316 2.81 2.53 -11.32
N VAL A 317 2.08 1.83 -12.18
CA VAL A 317 1.46 0.55 -11.82
C VAL A 317 1.44 -0.41 -13.00
N ARG A 318 1.83 -1.64 -12.71
CA ARG A 318 1.85 -2.79 -13.62
C ARG A 318 1.16 -3.98 -12.97
N PRO A 319 -0.18 -4.07 -13.04
CA PRO A 319 -0.89 -5.26 -12.65
C PRO A 319 -0.90 -6.26 -13.81
N GLU A 320 -0.65 -7.53 -13.48
CA GLU A 320 -0.60 -8.66 -14.40
C GLU A 320 -1.41 -9.83 -13.82
N VAL A 321 -2.24 -10.44 -14.66
CA VAL A 321 -2.92 -11.70 -14.35
C VAL A 321 -2.58 -12.71 -15.43
N SER A 322 -1.94 -13.81 -15.02
CA SER A 322 -1.51 -14.90 -15.89
C SER A 322 -2.05 -16.24 -15.42
N GLU A 323 -2.56 -17.02 -16.37
CA GLU A 323 -3.15 -18.35 -16.12
C GLU A 323 -2.55 -19.35 -17.11
N PRO A 324 -2.18 -20.57 -16.66
CA PRO A 324 -1.77 -21.64 -17.57
C PRO A 324 -2.98 -22.11 -18.39
N ASP A 325 -2.82 -22.16 -19.72
CA ASP A 325 -3.82 -22.64 -20.66
C ASP A 325 -3.36 -23.96 -21.28
N TYR A 326 -3.97 -25.05 -20.79
CA TYR A 326 -3.67 -26.40 -21.26
C TYR A 326 -4.33 -26.73 -22.62
N SER A 327 -5.26 -25.91 -23.12
CA SER A 327 -5.94 -26.16 -24.40
C SER A 327 -5.03 -25.96 -25.62
N VAL A 328 -3.97 -25.16 -25.46
CA VAL A 328 -2.96 -24.86 -26.48
C VAL A 328 -1.60 -25.48 -26.16
N ALA A 329 -1.57 -26.54 -25.33
CA ALA A 329 -0.34 -27.15 -24.88
C ALA A 329 0.42 -27.86 -26.02
N ILE A 330 1.76 -27.73 -26.01
CA ILE A 330 2.67 -28.41 -26.95
C ILE A 330 3.57 -29.34 -26.16
N ASN A 331 3.55 -30.65 -26.47
CA ASN A 331 4.35 -31.67 -25.76
C ASN A 331 4.15 -31.66 -24.22
N GLY A 332 2.96 -31.32 -23.75
CA GLY A 332 2.63 -31.23 -22.32
C GLY A 332 2.97 -29.89 -21.65
N THR A 333 3.64 -28.97 -22.34
CA THR A 333 3.88 -27.60 -21.87
C THR A 333 2.66 -26.73 -22.17
N PRO A 334 1.98 -26.13 -21.17
CA PRO A 334 0.82 -25.28 -21.40
C PRO A 334 1.20 -23.93 -22.04
N GLY A 335 0.26 -23.31 -22.73
CA GLY A 335 0.36 -21.89 -23.06
C GLY A 335 0.06 -21.02 -21.84
N PHE A 336 0.17 -19.69 -22.00
CA PHE A 336 -0.22 -18.74 -20.97
C PHE A 336 -1.17 -17.71 -21.53
N ARG A 337 -2.24 -17.44 -20.78
CA ARG A 337 -3.15 -16.33 -21.04
C ARG A 337 -2.77 -15.18 -20.12
N LEU A 338 -2.20 -14.11 -20.68
CA LEU A 338 -1.71 -12.95 -19.93
C LEU A 338 -2.61 -11.74 -20.15
N ARG A 339 -2.85 -11.01 -19.06
CA ARG A 339 -3.57 -9.73 -19.04
C ARG A 339 -2.77 -8.78 -18.20
N TRP A 340 -2.20 -7.76 -18.81
CA TRP A 340 -1.38 -6.79 -18.11
C TRP A 340 -1.61 -5.39 -18.67
N VAL A 341 -1.35 -4.40 -17.83
CA VAL A 341 -1.28 -3.00 -18.23
C VAL A 341 -0.02 -2.41 -17.59
N ASP A 342 0.62 -1.44 -18.24
CA ASP A 342 1.73 -0.69 -17.67
C ASP A 342 1.45 0.78 -17.96
N THR A 343 1.25 1.56 -16.90
CA THR A 343 0.85 2.95 -17.02
C THR A 343 1.20 3.75 -15.77
N ALA A 344 1.24 5.07 -15.94
CA ALA A 344 1.38 6.02 -14.86
C ALA A 344 0.18 6.97 -14.84
N VAL A 345 -0.46 7.10 -13.68
CA VAL A 345 -1.64 7.94 -13.48
C VAL A 345 -1.43 8.89 -12.31
N GLU A 346 -2.03 10.08 -12.36
CA GLU A 346 -2.11 11.00 -11.22
C GLU A 346 -3.55 11.07 -10.74
N MET A 347 -3.75 10.86 -9.44
CA MET A 347 -5.08 10.83 -8.83
C MET A 347 -5.00 11.23 -7.35
N LYS A 348 -6.14 11.45 -6.70
CA LYS A 348 -6.16 11.67 -5.25
C LYS A 348 -6.22 10.35 -4.50
N ALA A 349 -5.67 10.33 -3.28
CA ALA A 349 -5.85 9.22 -2.36
C ALA A 349 -7.36 8.98 -2.08
N GLY A 350 -7.79 7.72 -2.09
CA GLY A 350 -9.16 7.27 -1.91
C GLY A 350 -10.01 7.26 -3.18
N GLN A 351 -9.52 7.81 -4.31
CA GLN A 351 -10.26 7.76 -5.58
C GLN A 351 -10.02 6.44 -6.31
N SER A 352 -11.02 5.95 -7.04
CA SER A 352 -10.85 4.83 -7.96
C SER A 352 -10.64 5.34 -9.38
N PHE A 353 -9.72 4.73 -10.11
CA PHE A 353 -9.45 5.06 -11.52
C PHE A 353 -9.35 3.79 -12.36
N ALA A 354 -10.07 3.76 -13.48
CA ALA A 354 -10.00 2.67 -14.43
C ALA A 354 -8.74 2.84 -15.28
N LEU A 355 -7.84 1.87 -15.22
CA LEU A 355 -6.58 1.87 -16.00
C LEU A 355 -6.79 1.34 -17.41
N ALA A 356 -7.59 0.28 -17.54
CA ALA A 356 -7.84 -0.40 -18.80
C ALA A 356 -9.24 -1.02 -18.83
N GLY A 357 -9.81 -1.06 -20.03
CA GLY A 357 -11.06 -1.75 -20.32
C GLY A 357 -11.03 -2.34 -21.72
N LEU A 358 -11.59 -3.54 -21.89
CA LEU A 358 -11.69 -4.22 -23.18
C LEU A 358 -13.04 -4.94 -23.26
N ILE A 359 -13.73 -4.78 -24.37
CA ILE A 359 -14.87 -5.63 -24.75
C ILE A 359 -14.55 -6.19 -26.13
N GLN A 360 -14.45 -7.50 -26.23
CA GLN A 360 -14.14 -8.21 -27.46
C GLN A 360 -15.24 -9.21 -27.75
N GLU A 361 -15.85 -9.13 -28.94
CA GLU A 361 -16.84 -10.09 -29.41
C GLU A 361 -16.35 -10.75 -30.70
N LYS A 362 -16.40 -12.09 -30.76
CA LYS A 362 -16.08 -12.90 -31.93
C LYS A 362 -17.29 -13.77 -32.27
N ILE A 363 -17.89 -13.54 -33.43
CA ILE A 363 -19.03 -14.30 -33.95
C ILE A 363 -18.56 -15.12 -35.15
N GLU A 364 -18.72 -16.43 -35.07
CA GLU A 364 -18.44 -17.37 -36.15
C GLU A 364 -19.73 -18.10 -36.51
N THR A 365 -20.15 -17.99 -37.77
CA THR A 365 -21.31 -18.73 -38.29
C THR A 365 -20.87 -19.61 -39.45
N GLU A 366 -21.04 -20.93 -39.31
CA GLU A 366 -20.82 -21.91 -40.37
C GLU A 366 -22.17 -22.48 -40.79
N THR A 367 -22.47 -22.45 -42.09
CA THR A 367 -23.61 -23.14 -42.68
C THR A 367 -23.10 -24.18 -43.68
N ARG A 368 -23.47 -25.44 -43.48
CA ARG A 368 -23.14 -26.56 -44.36
C ARG A 368 -24.43 -27.19 -44.85
N GLY A 369 -24.57 -27.46 -46.13
CA GLY A 369 -25.82 -28.02 -46.64
C GLY A 369 -25.71 -28.54 -48.06
N LEU A 370 -26.76 -29.23 -48.50
CA LEU A 370 -26.90 -29.67 -49.89
C LEU A 370 -27.30 -28.47 -50.77
N PRO A 371 -26.61 -28.23 -51.90
CA PRO A 371 -26.98 -27.15 -52.79
C PRO A 371 -28.43 -27.31 -53.28
N TYR A 372 -29.13 -26.20 -53.48
CA TYR A 372 -30.56 -26.10 -53.82
C TYR A 372 -31.54 -26.54 -52.71
N LEU A 373 -31.33 -27.71 -52.09
CA LEU A 373 -32.26 -28.23 -51.06
C LEU A 373 -32.15 -27.47 -49.74
N ALA A 374 -30.95 -27.04 -49.35
CA ALA A 374 -30.69 -26.27 -48.13
C ALA A 374 -31.37 -24.89 -48.13
N ASP A 375 -31.61 -24.31 -49.31
CA ASP A 375 -32.13 -22.96 -49.49
C ASP A 375 -33.67 -22.93 -49.63
N LEU A 376 -34.33 -24.09 -49.69
CA LEU A 376 -35.78 -24.17 -49.77
C LEU A 376 -36.44 -23.58 -48.52
N PRO A 377 -37.49 -22.74 -48.67
CA PRO A 377 -38.24 -22.24 -47.55
C PRO A 377 -38.91 -23.40 -46.80
N TRP A 378 -38.98 -23.29 -45.46
CA TRP A 378 -39.57 -24.26 -44.53
C TRP A 378 -38.84 -25.61 -44.40
N VAL A 379 -38.44 -26.25 -45.51
CA VAL A 379 -37.84 -27.59 -45.51
C VAL A 379 -36.32 -27.59 -45.56
N GLY A 380 -35.68 -26.48 -45.96
CA GLY A 380 -34.22 -26.41 -46.13
C GLY A 380 -33.43 -26.66 -44.85
N ALA A 381 -34.03 -26.43 -43.67
CA ALA A 381 -33.45 -26.77 -42.38
C ALA A 381 -33.15 -28.28 -42.21
N ALA A 382 -33.86 -29.16 -42.93
CA ALA A 382 -33.61 -30.61 -42.92
C ALA A 382 -32.42 -31.03 -43.80
N PHE A 383 -31.89 -30.12 -44.62
CA PHE A 383 -30.81 -30.38 -45.58
C PHE A 383 -29.57 -29.51 -45.34
N ARG A 384 -29.52 -28.82 -44.20
CA ARG A 384 -28.39 -27.99 -43.78
C ARG A 384 -28.14 -28.09 -42.28
N ARG A 385 -26.92 -27.73 -41.88
CA ARG A 385 -26.47 -27.55 -40.51
C ARG A 385 -25.92 -26.15 -40.34
N ASN A 386 -26.45 -25.46 -39.34
CA ASN A 386 -26.02 -24.14 -38.93
C ASN A 386 -25.32 -24.24 -37.58
N THR A 387 -24.11 -23.71 -37.49
CA THR A 387 -23.34 -23.55 -36.25
C THR A 387 -23.08 -22.07 -36.04
N ASP A 388 -23.56 -21.50 -34.94
CA ASP A 388 -23.33 -20.12 -34.50
C ASP A 388 -22.58 -20.17 -33.17
N SER A 389 -21.33 -19.70 -33.17
CA SER A 389 -20.45 -19.63 -32.02
C SER A 389 -20.13 -18.17 -31.73
N ARG A 390 -20.47 -17.69 -30.53
CA ARG A 390 -20.22 -16.32 -30.07
C ARG A 390 -19.38 -16.34 -28.83
N ASN A 391 -18.20 -15.74 -28.91
CA ASN A 391 -17.28 -15.58 -27.80
C ASN A 391 -17.16 -14.10 -27.46
N GLU A 392 -17.54 -13.75 -26.24
CA GLU A 392 -17.51 -12.39 -25.69
C GLU A 392 -16.57 -12.35 -24.50
N VAL A 393 -15.63 -11.41 -24.48
CA VAL A 393 -14.69 -11.19 -23.37
C VAL A 393 -14.76 -9.74 -22.95
N GLU A 394 -15.09 -9.50 -21.69
CA GLU A 394 -15.12 -8.19 -21.04
C GLU A 394 -14.02 -8.15 -19.98
N LEU A 395 -13.16 -7.14 -19.98
CA LEU A 395 -12.08 -6.93 -19.00
C LEU A 395 -12.14 -5.49 -18.48
N LEU A 396 -11.94 -5.32 -17.17
CA LEU A 396 -11.85 -4.03 -16.51
C LEU A 396 -10.80 -4.10 -15.39
N ILE A 397 -9.84 -3.17 -15.42
CA ILE A 397 -8.80 -3.03 -14.40
C ILE A 397 -8.97 -1.67 -13.72
N ILE A 398 -9.18 -1.69 -12.41
CA ILE A 398 -9.36 -0.50 -11.58
C ILE A 398 -8.30 -0.48 -10.49
N VAL A 399 -7.81 0.71 -10.16
CA VAL A 399 -6.94 0.93 -9.00
C VAL A 399 -7.53 1.95 -8.05
N THR A 400 -7.28 1.76 -6.75
CA THR A 400 -7.67 2.69 -5.68
C THR A 400 -6.51 2.80 -4.69
N PRO A 401 -5.70 3.87 -4.77
CA PRO A 401 -4.64 4.14 -3.80
C PRO A 401 -5.20 4.81 -2.55
N GLU A 402 -4.79 4.39 -1.36
CA GLU A 402 -5.21 4.95 -0.06
C GLU A 402 -3.97 5.29 0.77
N LEU A 403 -4.02 6.41 1.50
CA LEU A 403 -3.02 6.71 2.53
C LEU A 403 -3.37 5.93 3.79
N VAL A 404 -2.44 5.12 4.28
CA VAL A 404 -2.66 4.25 5.44
C VAL A 404 -1.62 4.50 6.53
N GLY A 405 -2.00 4.18 7.76
CA GLY A 405 -1.10 4.11 8.91
C GLY A 405 -0.91 2.67 9.37
N ALA A 406 0.12 2.44 10.18
CA ALA A 406 0.27 1.17 10.89
C ALA A 406 -0.79 1.08 12.01
N LEU A 407 -1.30 -0.12 12.22
CA LEU A 407 -2.21 -0.42 13.33
C LEU A 407 -1.42 -0.59 14.63
N ASN A 408 -2.00 -0.11 15.73
CA ASN A 408 -1.51 -0.48 17.07
C ASN A 408 -1.82 -1.96 17.34
N PRO A 409 -1.08 -2.65 18.24
CA PRO A 409 -1.33 -4.06 18.57
C PRO A 409 -2.78 -4.38 18.98
N GLU A 410 -3.48 -3.40 19.56
CA GLU A 410 -4.88 -3.52 19.99
C GLU A 410 -5.89 -3.32 18.84
N GLU A 411 -5.46 -2.72 17.73
CA GLU A 411 -6.28 -2.43 16.55
C GLU A 411 -6.16 -3.50 15.46
N VAL A 412 -5.28 -4.51 15.67
CA VAL A 412 -5.14 -5.63 14.72
C VAL A 412 -6.42 -6.47 14.79
N PRO A 413 -7.06 -6.79 13.65
CA PRO A 413 -8.22 -7.66 13.62
C PRO A 413 -7.94 -8.97 14.36
N CYS A 414 -8.86 -9.37 15.25
CA CYS A 414 -8.77 -10.66 15.94
C CYS A 414 -8.97 -11.85 14.98
N GLU A 415 -9.54 -11.58 13.81
CA GLU A 415 -9.85 -12.57 12.78
C GLU A 415 -8.92 -12.39 11.58
N TYR A 416 -8.30 -13.51 11.18
CA TYR A 416 -7.45 -13.60 9.99
C TYR A 416 -8.11 -14.56 8.99
N PRO A 417 -7.70 -14.58 7.72
CA PRO A 417 -8.15 -15.61 6.79
C PRO A 417 -7.96 -17.02 7.39
N GLY A 418 -9.05 -17.77 7.53
CA GLY A 418 -9.06 -19.12 8.12
C GLY A 418 -9.08 -19.17 9.66
N SER A 419 -9.19 -18.05 10.38
CA SER A 419 -9.30 -18.08 11.87
C SER A 419 -10.67 -18.54 12.37
N ASN A 420 -11.71 -18.34 11.56
CA ASN A 420 -13.09 -18.68 11.92
C ASN A 420 -13.46 -20.11 11.53
N THR A 421 -12.56 -20.84 10.87
CA THR A 421 -12.74 -22.24 10.49
C THR A 421 -11.67 -23.13 11.12
N GLY A 422 -12.06 -24.36 11.42
CA GLY A 422 -11.26 -25.39 12.04
C GLY A 422 -11.25 -26.66 11.20
N ILE A 423 -10.37 -27.57 11.57
CA ILE A 423 -10.25 -28.87 10.92
C ILE A 423 -11.51 -29.70 11.14
N THR A 424 -11.99 -30.34 10.08
CA THR A 424 -13.14 -31.26 10.12
C THR A 424 -12.76 -32.58 10.76
N THR A 425 -13.67 -33.17 11.53
CA THR A 425 -13.56 -34.59 11.91
C THR A 425 -13.95 -35.51 10.75
N ASP A 426 -13.53 -36.79 10.79
CA ASP A 426 -13.87 -37.77 9.75
C ASP A 426 -15.38 -37.90 9.50
N CYS A 427 -16.21 -37.80 10.54
CA CYS A 427 -17.66 -37.86 10.40
C CYS A 427 -18.23 -36.61 9.70
N GLU A 428 -17.63 -35.44 9.93
CA GLU A 428 -18.04 -34.19 9.27
C GLU A 428 -17.56 -34.17 7.82
N LEU A 429 -16.32 -34.59 7.56
CA LEU A 429 -15.75 -34.65 6.22
C LEU A 429 -16.41 -35.72 5.36
N TYR A 430 -16.44 -36.97 5.82
CA TYR A 430 -16.96 -38.09 5.02
C TYR A 430 -18.47 -38.30 5.19
N GLY A 431 -19.03 -38.01 6.36
CA GLY A 431 -20.46 -38.23 6.64
C GLY A 431 -21.34 -37.03 6.28
N ARG A 432 -20.86 -35.80 6.46
CA ARG A 432 -21.63 -34.58 6.17
C ARG A 432 -21.11 -33.80 4.96
N GLY A 433 -19.94 -34.15 4.42
CA GLY A 433 -19.33 -33.46 3.28
C GLY A 433 -18.81 -32.06 3.62
N TYR A 434 -18.63 -31.74 4.91
CA TYR A 434 -18.07 -30.46 5.31
C TYR A 434 -16.57 -30.48 5.08
N VAL A 435 -16.08 -29.50 4.32
CA VAL A 435 -14.65 -29.34 4.02
C VAL A 435 -13.96 -28.44 5.06
N GLU A 436 -14.74 -27.61 5.75
CA GLU A 436 -14.34 -26.78 6.89
C GLU A 436 -15.52 -26.68 7.88
N VAL A 437 -15.24 -26.55 9.17
CA VAL A 437 -16.23 -26.34 10.24
C VAL A 437 -15.89 -25.08 11.04
N PRO A 438 -16.82 -24.38 11.70
CA PRO A 438 -16.48 -23.23 12.53
C PRO A 438 -15.45 -23.57 13.63
N ALA A 439 -14.48 -22.68 13.85
CA ALA A 439 -13.46 -22.86 14.88
C ALA A 439 -14.08 -22.72 16.28
N CYS A 440 -14.37 -23.86 16.94
CA CYS A 440 -14.80 -23.84 18.34
C CYS A 440 -13.61 -23.97 19.30
N PRO A 441 -13.54 -23.17 20.39
CA PRO A 441 -12.48 -23.27 21.38
C PRO A 441 -12.52 -24.61 22.13
N PRO A 442 -11.35 -25.20 22.48
CA PRO A 442 -11.29 -26.49 23.14
C PRO A 442 -11.94 -26.44 24.52
N GLY A 443 -13.07 -27.15 24.68
CA GLY A 443 -13.79 -27.31 25.96
C GLY A 443 -15.06 -26.47 26.11
N GLY A 444 -15.45 -25.64 25.13
CA GLY A 444 -16.74 -24.95 25.11
C GLY A 444 -17.73 -25.67 24.19
N ALA A 445 -18.99 -25.82 24.63
CA ALA A 445 -20.06 -26.14 23.69
C ALA A 445 -20.14 -24.99 22.68
N CYS A 446 -20.12 -25.31 21.38
CA CYS A 446 -20.44 -24.34 20.33
C CYS A 446 -21.87 -23.89 20.62
N ILE A 447 -22.04 -22.76 21.31
CA ILE A 447 -23.35 -22.17 21.49
C ILE A 447 -23.81 -21.81 20.09
N SER A 448 -24.86 -22.50 19.67
CA SER A 448 -25.64 -22.16 18.49
C SER A 448 -26.08 -20.70 18.66
N GLU A 449 -25.36 -19.77 18.05
CA GLU A 449 -26.02 -18.53 17.64
C GLU A 449 -27.15 -18.96 16.68
N PRO A 450 -28.39 -18.51 16.92
CA PRO A 450 -29.53 -18.90 16.10
C PRO A 450 -29.32 -18.32 14.69
N GLY A 451 -28.82 -19.17 13.79
CA GLY A 451 -28.48 -18.81 12.41
C GLY A 451 -27.86 -19.94 11.60
N MET A 452 -27.29 -20.97 12.24
CA MET A 452 -26.83 -22.18 11.54
C MET A 452 -27.90 -23.27 11.59
N ILE A 453 -28.95 -23.08 10.80
CA ILE A 453 -29.93 -24.11 10.50
C ILE A 453 -29.83 -24.45 9.01
N GLY A 454 -29.55 -25.70 8.71
CA GLY A 454 -29.98 -26.33 7.47
C GLY A 454 -30.51 -27.73 7.81
N PRO A 455 -31.30 -28.39 6.96
CA PRO A 455 -32.32 -27.91 6.03
C PRO A 455 -33.74 -28.05 6.65
N TYR A 456 -33.90 -27.71 7.93
CA TYR A 456 -35.21 -27.36 8.49
C TYR A 456 -35.10 -26.03 9.21
N ASP A 457 -35.19 -24.95 8.42
CA ASP A 457 -35.61 -23.58 8.73
C ASP A 457 -34.62 -22.48 8.30
N GLY A 458 -34.84 -21.94 7.10
CA GLY A 458 -34.74 -20.50 6.78
C GLY A 458 -33.35 -19.82 6.67
N GLU A 459 -33.01 -19.42 5.44
CA GLU A 459 -32.08 -18.36 4.98
C GLU A 459 -31.20 -17.59 6.02
N ASN A 460 -29.86 -17.66 5.84
CA ASN A 460 -29.02 -16.54 5.32
C ASN A 460 -27.53 -16.94 5.34
N ILE A 461 -26.92 -17.12 4.16
CA ILE A 461 -25.46 -16.99 4.02
C ILE A 461 -25.22 -15.52 3.67
N ALA A 462 -24.89 -14.69 4.67
CA ALA A 462 -24.35 -13.38 4.38
C ALA A 462 -22.88 -13.56 3.95
N PRO A 463 -22.44 -13.04 2.78
CA PRO A 463 -21.02 -12.79 2.59
C PRO A 463 -20.58 -11.83 3.71
N GLY A 464 -19.51 -12.19 4.43
CA GLY A 464 -18.97 -11.36 5.50
C GLY A 464 -18.82 -9.91 5.04
N PRO A 465 -19.21 -8.91 5.85
CA PRO A 465 -19.09 -7.53 5.44
C PRO A 465 -17.62 -7.20 5.16
N PRO A 466 -17.28 -6.41 4.11
CA PRO A 466 -15.98 -5.80 4.03
C PRO A 466 -15.95 -4.68 5.08
N VAL A 467 -15.54 -5.00 6.30
CA VAL A 467 -15.35 -3.96 7.33
C VAL A 467 -13.91 -3.50 7.26
N ILE A 468 -13.68 -2.47 6.45
CA ILE A 468 -12.72 -1.43 6.85
C ILE A 468 -13.56 -0.49 7.71
N GLU A 469 -13.40 -0.61 9.03
CA GLU A 469 -13.97 0.35 9.95
C GLU A 469 -13.22 1.67 9.74
N MET A 470 -13.88 2.65 9.13
CA MET A 470 -13.38 4.03 9.12
C MET A 470 -13.50 4.57 10.54
N ILE A 471 -12.40 4.55 11.29
CA ILE A 471 -12.32 5.23 12.57
C ILE A 471 -12.21 6.74 12.28
N GLU A 472 -13.30 7.45 12.52
CA GLU A 472 -13.32 8.92 12.58
C GLU A 472 -12.45 9.37 13.77
N PRO A 473 -11.57 10.39 13.64
CA PRO A 473 -10.65 10.74 14.71
C PRO A 473 -11.41 11.32 15.90
N ALA A 474 -11.49 10.55 16.99
CA ALA A 474 -12.04 11.02 18.25
C ALA A 474 -11.19 12.17 18.80
N ALA A 475 -11.85 13.31 19.01
CA ALA A 475 -11.29 14.51 19.59
C ALA A 475 -10.61 14.24 20.94
N ALA A 476 -9.42 14.79 21.11
CA ALA A 476 -8.64 14.74 22.33
C ALA A 476 -9.38 15.39 23.51
N SER A 477 -9.59 14.63 24.58
CA SER A 477 -9.47 15.11 25.97
C SER A 477 -9.72 13.96 26.94
N GLN A 478 -8.66 13.51 27.63
CA GLN A 478 -8.60 13.48 29.09
C GLN A 478 -7.25 12.93 29.56
N SER A 479 -6.66 13.68 30.49
CA SER A 479 -5.45 13.37 31.22
C SER A 479 -5.66 12.15 32.12
N MET A 480 -4.93 11.05 31.88
CA MET A 480 -4.80 9.97 32.85
C MET A 480 -3.34 9.87 33.31
N GLN A 481 -3.16 10.02 34.62
CA GLN A 481 -1.87 10.01 35.31
C GLN A 481 -1.24 8.62 35.26
N MET A 482 -0.01 8.54 34.78
CA MET A 482 0.82 7.32 34.84
C MET A 482 1.03 6.88 36.28
N ARG A 483 0.74 5.60 36.55
CA ARG A 483 1.21 4.89 37.73
C ARG A 483 2.13 3.76 37.27
N MET A 484 3.44 3.92 37.48
CA MET A 484 4.42 2.87 37.21
C MET A 484 4.25 1.71 38.19
N PRO A 485 4.25 0.44 37.74
CA PRO A 485 4.42 -0.70 38.63
C PRO A 485 5.90 -0.96 38.90
N ALA A 486 6.22 -1.30 40.16
CA ALA A 486 7.56 -1.60 40.64
C ALA A 486 8.08 -2.93 40.05
N GLN A 487 9.35 -2.94 39.61
CA GLN A 487 10.06 -4.13 39.15
C GLN A 487 10.49 -5.02 40.35
N GLN A 488 10.22 -6.32 40.27
CA GLN A 488 10.84 -7.33 41.12
C GLN A 488 12.08 -7.94 40.42
N PRO A 489 13.19 -8.19 41.13
CA PRO A 489 14.40 -8.77 40.54
C PRO A 489 14.31 -10.30 40.42
N VAL A 490 14.69 -10.83 39.25
CA VAL A 490 14.81 -12.27 38.97
C VAL A 490 16.30 -12.69 39.09
N PRO A 491 16.65 -13.78 39.78
CA PRO A 491 18.05 -14.22 39.90
C PRO A 491 18.55 -14.98 38.65
N ALA A 492 19.81 -14.72 38.29
CA ALA A 492 20.48 -15.28 37.11
C ALA A 492 20.97 -16.72 37.32
N THR A 493 20.78 -17.57 36.31
CA THR A 493 21.41 -18.91 36.23
C THR A 493 22.44 -18.91 35.09
N PRO A 494 23.69 -19.40 35.27
CA PRO A 494 24.70 -19.33 34.23
C PRO A 494 24.56 -20.46 33.20
N VAL A 495 24.50 -20.10 31.92
CA VAL A 495 24.53 -21.03 30.78
C VAL A 495 25.98 -21.28 30.37
N ARG A 496 26.37 -22.56 30.27
CA ARG A 496 27.69 -23.03 29.84
C ARG A 496 27.71 -23.17 28.32
N ILE A 497 28.66 -22.52 27.64
CA ILE A 497 28.84 -22.56 26.19
C ILE A 497 29.93 -23.59 25.85
N SER A 498 29.65 -24.48 24.90
CA SER A 498 30.64 -25.37 24.27
C SER A 498 31.02 -24.83 22.88
N PRO A 499 32.28 -24.89 22.42
CA PRO A 499 32.68 -24.35 21.12
C PRO A 499 32.44 -25.35 19.98
N MET A 500 31.86 -24.87 18.87
CA MET A 500 31.71 -25.59 17.59
C MET A 500 32.78 -25.10 16.59
N ALA A 501 33.42 -26.04 15.89
CA ALA A 501 34.52 -25.81 14.93
C ALA A 501 34.05 -25.29 13.55
N PRO A 502 34.93 -24.62 12.77
CA PRO A 502 34.55 -24.00 11.49
C PRO A 502 34.67 -24.94 10.27
N PRO A 503 33.79 -24.82 9.25
CA PRO A 503 33.96 -25.52 7.98
C PRO A 503 34.83 -24.73 6.98
N LYS A 504 35.56 -25.52 6.17
CA LYS A 504 36.54 -25.13 5.13
C LYS A 504 35.87 -24.62 3.85
N GLY A 505 36.58 -23.77 3.12
CA GLY A 505 36.13 -23.13 1.88
C GLY A 505 36.19 -23.98 0.61
N SER A 506 35.60 -23.43 -0.44
CA SER A 506 35.71 -23.88 -1.83
C SER A 506 35.83 -22.69 -2.79
N THR A 507 36.53 -22.98 -3.88
CA THR A 507 37.23 -22.15 -4.86
C THR A 507 36.36 -21.33 -5.82
N VAL A 508 36.95 -20.22 -6.27
CA VAL A 508 36.51 -19.35 -7.37
C VAL A 508 36.89 -19.97 -8.71
N GLU A 509 35.98 -20.00 -9.67
CA GLU A 509 36.26 -20.34 -11.07
C GLU A 509 35.70 -19.26 -12.02
N ALA A 510 36.43 -19.04 -13.12
CA ALA A 510 36.46 -17.81 -13.90
C ALA A 510 35.44 -17.72 -15.05
N SER A 511 35.20 -16.49 -15.47
CA SER A 511 34.33 -15.97 -16.55
C SER A 511 34.74 -16.32 -17.98
N ASN A 512 33.77 -16.55 -18.88
CA ASN A 512 33.77 -16.10 -20.30
C ASN A 512 32.37 -16.29 -20.99
N PRO A 513 32.10 -15.78 -22.22
CA PRO A 513 31.56 -14.44 -22.49
C PRO A 513 30.12 -14.38 -23.07
N LEU A 514 29.62 -13.15 -23.08
CA LEU A 514 28.31 -12.58 -23.45
C LEU A 514 27.58 -13.15 -24.68
N GLN A 515 26.27 -13.40 -24.48
CA GLN A 515 25.23 -13.45 -25.53
C GLN A 515 24.14 -12.41 -25.17
N PRO A 516 23.57 -11.66 -26.13
CA PRO A 516 22.78 -10.47 -25.81
C PRO A 516 21.40 -10.83 -25.23
N ALA A 517 21.14 -10.37 -24.01
CA ALA A 517 19.85 -10.49 -23.34
C ALA A 517 18.78 -9.63 -24.04
N GLN A 518 17.59 -10.18 -24.22
CA GLN A 518 16.39 -9.42 -24.54
C GLN A 518 16.09 -8.48 -23.36
N SER A 519 16.00 -7.19 -23.63
CA SER A 519 15.80 -6.17 -22.59
C SER A 519 14.33 -6.12 -22.15
N GLU A 520 14.06 -6.50 -20.91
CA GLU A 520 12.78 -6.24 -20.25
C GLU A 520 12.71 -4.79 -19.74
N PRO A 521 11.51 -4.17 -19.72
CA PRO A 521 11.35 -2.81 -19.26
C PRO A 521 11.46 -2.70 -17.73
N THR A 522 12.52 -2.06 -17.25
CA THR A 522 12.78 -1.76 -15.83
C THR A 522 11.94 -0.56 -15.37
N LEU A 523 11.18 -0.73 -14.28
CA LEU A 523 10.60 0.40 -13.52
C LEU A 523 11.75 1.20 -12.89
N ILE A 524 11.79 2.51 -13.14
CA ILE A 524 12.83 3.41 -12.61
C ILE A 524 12.19 4.34 -11.61
N GLY A 525 12.46 4.11 -10.32
CA GLY A 525 12.06 5.04 -9.27
C GLY A 525 12.81 6.39 -9.39
N PRO A 526 12.22 7.50 -8.89
CA PRO A 526 12.81 8.85 -8.98
C PRO A 526 14.15 9.01 -8.24
N VAL A 527 14.53 8.03 -7.41
CA VAL A 527 15.80 8.01 -6.65
C VAL A 527 16.91 7.19 -7.31
N GLY A 528 16.70 6.59 -8.49
CA GLY A 528 17.79 6.00 -9.29
C GLY A 528 18.54 4.81 -8.67
N TYR A 529 18.07 4.27 -7.56
CA TYR A 529 18.61 3.05 -6.95
C TYR A 529 17.56 1.94 -7.04
N ASP A 530 18.00 0.79 -7.55
CA ASP A 530 17.28 -0.46 -7.81
C ASP A 530 16.47 -0.50 -9.13
N SER A 531 17.14 -0.90 -10.20
CA SER A 531 16.46 -1.58 -11.32
C SER A 531 16.09 -2.99 -10.87
N LEU A 532 14.81 -3.32 -10.78
CA LEU A 532 14.38 -4.71 -10.70
C LEU A 532 14.62 -5.34 -12.08
N ARG A 533 15.55 -6.28 -12.16
CA ARG A 533 15.69 -7.20 -13.30
C ARG A 533 14.76 -8.37 -13.05
N PHE A 534 13.87 -8.70 -13.99
CA PHE A 534 13.15 -9.97 -13.99
C PHE A 534 13.92 -11.02 -14.81
#